data_AF-A0A1M4WIQ5-F1
#
_entry.id   AF-A0A1M4WIQ5-F1
#
_cell.length_a   1.000
_cell.length_b   1.000
_cell.length_c   1.000
_cell.angle_alpha   90.00
_cell.angle_beta   90.00
_cell.angle_gamma   90.00
#
_symmetry.space_group_name_H-M   'P 1'
#
loop_
_entity.id
_entity.type
_entity.pdbx_description
1 polymer ?
#
loop_
_entity_poly.entity_id
_entity_poly.type
_entity_poly.pdbx_seq_one_letter_code
_entity_poly.pdbx_strand_id
1 'polypeptide(L)'
;MKKQLQIGWLIILGLLLLFGCSNEKELAADQVDQPTAEQKSASKGKISGNQITYELDDVIVTLPIQWKGKYEVYSGSYIGAEKRTVFRYKDKTSELFSIIQFSMNKEKWDQQYGESLLSYIGTKGGKTYAYSVPTEAESKYYDKQGNVKPEGKEITKMMNDDLPQIIEKIKLK
;
A
#
# COMPACT_ATOMS: atom_id res chain seq x y z
N MET A 1 -4.81 -86.45 7.83
CA MET A 1 -5.88 -85.74 8.57
C MET A 1 -5.53 -84.25 8.58
N LYS A 2 -6.49 -83.37 8.18
CA LYS A 2 -6.75 -81.94 8.52
C LYS A 2 -5.57 -81.08 9.02
N LYS A 3 -5.30 -79.81 8.65
CA LYS A 3 -5.94 -78.66 7.94
C LYS A 3 -4.80 -77.60 7.82
N GLN A 4 -4.58 -76.86 6.71
CA GLN A 4 -4.98 -75.43 6.48
C GLN A 4 -4.67 -74.49 7.68
N LEU A 5 -4.11 -73.27 7.60
CA LEU A 5 -3.66 -72.31 6.57
C LEU A 5 -3.17 -71.07 7.38
N GLN A 6 -2.20 -70.28 6.88
CA GLN A 6 -2.26 -68.80 6.74
C GLN A 6 -0.89 -68.09 6.78
N ILE A 7 -0.81 -67.12 5.87
CA ILE A 7 0.30 -66.23 5.51
C ILE A 7 0.16 -64.92 6.29
N GLY A 8 1.27 -64.35 6.77
CA GLY A 8 1.31 -63.02 7.39
C GLY A 8 2.65 -62.33 7.13
N TRP A 9 2.57 -61.11 6.57
CA TRP A 9 3.63 -60.21 6.13
C TRP A 9 4.37 -59.47 7.26
N LEU A 10 5.59 -58.95 6.97
CA LEU A 10 6.13 -57.57 7.19
C LEU A 10 7.69 -57.64 7.10
N ILE A 11 8.37 -57.22 6.01
CA ILE A 11 8.87 -55.86 5.67
C ILE A 11 9.53 -55.17 6.89
N ILE A 12 10.84 -55.07 7.13
CA ILE A 12 12.08 -54.67 6.40
C ILE A 12 12.26 -53.14 6.16
N LEU A 13 13.23 -52.60 6.92
CA LEU A 13 14.23 -51.53 6.66
C LEU A 13 13.94 -50.02 6.75
N GLY A 14 14.93 -49.33 7.38
CA GLY A 14 15.40 -47.94 7.15
C GLY A 14 14.90 -46.95 8.21
N LEU A 15 15.63 -46.47 9.21
CA LEU A 15 17.04 -46.10 9.44
C LEU A 15 17.55 -44.85 8.67
N LEU A 16 17.84 -43.82 9.48
CA LEU A 16 18.79 -42.68 9.33
C LEU A 16 18.31 -41.32 8.76
N LEU A 17 18.43 -40.35 9.68
CA LEU A 17 19.08 -39.03 9.56
C LEU A 17 18.42 -37.93 8.73
N LEU A 18 17.83 -36.95 9.44
CA LEU A 18 17.94 -35.53 9.10
C LEU A 18 18.05 -34.70 10.38
N PHE A 19 19.27 -34.34 10.77
CA PHE A 19 19.55 -33.13 11.56
C PHE A 19 20.79 -32.48 10.94
N GLY A 20 20.60 -31.30 10.36
CA GLY A 20 21.66 -30.52 9.73
C GLY A 20 21.15 -29.14 9.29
N CYS A 21 21.43 -28.14 10.15
CA CYS A 21 21.64 -26.71 9.93
C CYS A 21 21.01 -25.99 8.72
N SER A 22 20.32 -24.86 8.96
CA SER A 22 20.94 -23.51 8.89
C SER A 22 19.90 -22.39 8.86
N ASN A 23 20.31 -21.25 9.44
CA ASN A 23 19.70 -19.92 9.38
C ASN A 23 19.22 -19.52 7.99
N GLU A 24 18.13 -18.75 7.94
CA GLU A 24 18.07 -17.52 7.13
C GLU A 24 16.98 -16.59 7.70
N LYS A 25 17.40 -15.39 8.10
CA LYS A 25 16.51 -14.25 8.35
C LYS A 25 16.06 -13.76 6.99
N GLU A 26 14.83 -14.07 6.60
CA GLU A 26 14.24 -13.48 5.41
C GLU A 26 13.73 -12.07 5.77
N LEU A 27 14.53 -11.09 5.36
CA LEU A 27 14.18 -9.69 5.30
C LEU A 27 12.97 -9.56 4.38
N ALA A 28 11.80 -9.23 4.92
CA ALA A 28 10.57 -9.06 4.14
C ALA A 28 10.75 -7.88 3.17
N ALA A 29 11.19 -8.20 1.96
CA ALA A 29 11.21 -7.29 0.83
C ALA A 29 9.75 -6.92 0.48
N ASP A 30 9.52 -5.62 0.30
CA ASP A 30 8.32 -5.01 -0.25
C ASP A 30 7.77 -5.82 -1.43
N GLN A 31 6.69 -6.56 -1.20
CA GLN A 31 5.85 -7.09 -2.27
C GLN A 31 4.72 -6.09 -2.51
N VAL A 32 4.92 -5.26 -3.53
CA VAL A 32 3.88 -4.42 -4.13
C VAL A 32 2.98 -5.32 -4.96
N ASP A 33 1.90 -5.80 -4.35
CA ASP A 33 0.86 -6.56 -5.05
C ASP A 33 0.22 -5.69 -6.14
N GLN A 34 0.19 -6.21 -7.39
CA GLN A 34 -0.54 -5.59 -8.49
C GLN A 34 -2.06 -5.68 -8.23
N PRO A 35 -2.84 -4.59 -8.41
CA PRO A 35 -4.25 -4.61 -8.07
C PRO A 35 -5.05 -5.42 -9.09
N THR A 36 -5.57 -6.58 -8.66
CA THR A 36 -6.59 -7.34 -9.38
C THR A 36 -7.97 -6.83 -8.92
N ALA A 37 -8.80 -6.41 -9.89
CA ALA A 37 -10.15 -5.83 -9.76
C ALA A 37 -10.25 -4.36 -9.28
N GLU A 38 -10.39 -3.42 -10.23
CA GLU A 38 -10.73 -2.01 -10.00
C GLU A 38 -12.10 -1.87 -9.30
N GLN A 39 -12.11 -1.67 -7.98
CA GLN A 39 -13.27 -1.14 -7.27
C GLN A 39 -13.39 0.38 -7.46
N LYS A 40 -14.50 0.77 -8.10
CA LYS A 40 -14.92 2.13 -8.45
C LYS A 40 -14.91 3.10 -7.24
N SER A 41 -14.38 4.32 -7.47
CA SER A 41 -14.43 5.55 -6.65
C SER A 41 -14.76 5.41 -5.16
N ALA A 42 -13.74 5.26 -4.32
CA ALA A 42 -13.89 5.10 -2.85
C ALA A 42 -14.45 6.34 -2.13
N SER A 43 -14.48 7.51 -2.78
CA SER A 43 -15.01 8.74 -2.20
C SER A 43 -15.29 9.80 -3.28
N LYS A 44 -16.41 10.51 -3.16
CA LYS A 44 -16.72 11.68 -3.99
C LYS A 44 -16.14 12.93 -3.34
N GLY A 45 -15.19 13.59 -4.01
CA GLY A 45 -14.66 14.87 -3.57
C GLY A 45 -15.69 15.99 -3.69
N LYS A 46 -15.77 16.86 -2.68
CA LYS A 46 -16.58 18.09 -2.69
C LYS A 46 -15.75 19.21 -3.30
N ILE A 47 -16.29 19.89 -4.32
CA ILE A 47 -15.61 21.03 -4.95
C ILE A 47 -16.08 22.31 -4.27
N SER A 48 -15.14 23.16 -3.86
CA SER A 48 -15.41 24.50 -3.34
C SER A 48 -14.28 25.44 -3.72
N GLY A 49 -14.61 26.54 -4.41
CA GLY A 49 -13.63 27.50 -4.91
C GLY A 49 -12.55 26.82 -5.78
N ASN A 50 -11.29 27.03 -5.41
CA ASN A 50 -10.12 26.51 -6.14
C ASN A 50 -9.64 25.14 -5.62
N GLN A 51 -10.49 24.39 -4.91
CA GLN A 51 -10.11 23.17 -4.20
C GLN A 51 -11.13 22.04 -4.34
N ILE A 52 -10.64 20.81 -4.18
CA ILE A 52 -11.41 19.56 -4.10
C ILE A 52 -11.11 18.93 -2.74
N THR A 53 -12.13 18.73 -1.91
CA THR A 53 -11.97 18.20 -0.55
C THR A 53 -12.55 16.80 -0.43
N TYR A 54 -11.79 15.90 0.20
CA TYR A 54 -12.16 14.54 0.53
C TYR A 54 -12.24 14.39 2.05
N GLU A 55 -13.37 13.91 2.54
CA GLU A 55 -13.54 13.48 3.93
C GLU A 55 -13.43 11.96 3.96
N LEU A 56 -12.29 11.46 4.45
CA LEU A 56 -11.90 10.06 4.54
C LEU A 56 -11.96 9.64 6.02
N ASP A 57 -13.16 9.34 6.49
CA ASP A 57 -13.46 9.08 7.91
C ASP A 57 -13.06 10.28 8.79
N ASP A 58 -12.01 10.16 9.61
CA ASP A 58 -11.48 11.26 10.44
C ASP A 58 -10.37 12.08 9.76
N VAL A 59 -10.02 11.79 8.50
CA VAL A 59 -8.98 12.52 7.75
C VAL A 59 -9.61 13.40 6.66
N ILE A 60 -9.18 14.65 6.57
CA ILE A 60 -9.56 15.59 5.52
C ILE A 60 -8.35 15.80 4.60
N VAL A 61 -8.55 15.55 3.32
CA VAL A 61 -7.55 15.79 2.26
C VAL A 61 -8.08 16.85 1.30
N THR A 62 -7.27 17.87 1.02
CA THR A 62 -7.63 18.95 0.11
C THR A 62 -6.65 19.00 -1.06
N LEU A 63 -7.19 18.86 -2.28
CA LEU A 63 -6.44 18.90 -3.53
C LEU A 63 -6.74 20.21 -4.28
N PRO A 64 -5.79 20.73 -5.08
CA PRO A 64 -6.05 21.88 -5.91
C PRO A 64 -6.99 21.51 -7.08
N ILE A 65 -7.87 22.43 -7.49
CA ILE A 65 -8.84 22.17 -8.57
C ILE A 65 -8.17 21.82 -9.91
N GLN A 66 -6.92 22.25 -10.12
CA GLN A 66 -6.12 21.92 -11.30
C GLN A 66 -5.86 20.42 -11.46
N TRP A 67 -6.04 19.62 -10.40
CA TRP A 67 -5.95 18.16 -10.46
C TRP A 67 -7.25 17.51 -10.97
N LYS A 68 -8.36 18.25 -11.08
CA LYS A 68 -9.65 17.70 -11.52
C LYS A 68 -9.51 16.99 -12.87
N GLY A 69 -9.91 15.71 -12.92
CA GLY A 69 -9.82 14.87 -14.11
C GLY A 69 -8.42 14.32 -14.41
N LYS A 70 -7.42 14.58 -13.55
CA LYS A 70 -6.04 14.09 -13.68
C LYS A 70 -5.72 12.93 -12.76
N TYR A 71 -6.63 12.60 -11.85
CA TYR A 71 -6.49 11.49 -10.93
C TYR A 71 -7.83 10.79 -10.71
N GLU A 72 -7.74 9.60 -10.18
CA GLU A 72 -8.81 8.76 -9.69
C GLU A 72 -8.56 8.46 -8.21
N VAL A 73 -9.63 8.19 -7.47
CA VAL A 73 -9.55 7.78 -6.06
C VAL A 73 -10.18 6.41 -5.93
N TYR A 74 -9.53 5.45 -5.31
CA TYR A 74 -10.09 4.10 -5.12
C TYR A 74 -9.67 3.50 -3.79
N SER A 75 -10.30 2.38 -3.44
CA SER A 75 -9.98 1.62 -2.24
C SER A 75 -8.90 0.62 -2.60
N GLY A 76 -7.75 0.71 -1.94
CA GLY A 76 -6.68 -0.27 -2.04
C GLY A 76 -6.62 -1.17 -0.81
N SER A 77 -5.66 -2.09 -0.83
CA SER A 77 -5.22 -2.86 0.34
C SER A 77 -3.85 -2.37 0.80
N TYR A 78 -3.58 -2.53 2.10
CA TYR A 78 -2.25 -2.43 2.70
C TYR A 78 -2.18 -3.43 3.85
N ILE A 79 -1.07 -4.13 4.00
CA ILE A 79 -0.92 -5.18 5.01
C ILE A 79 -1.10 -4.59 6.41
N GLY A 80 -2.03 -5.16 7.19
CA GLY A 80 -2.36 -4.70 8.53
C GLY A 80 -3.27 -3.47 8.60
N ALA A 81 -3.60 -2.83 7.48
CA ALA A 81 -4.51 -1.70 7.44
C ALA A 81 -5.98 -2.17 7.37
N GLU A 82 -6.87 -1.41 8.03
CA GLU A 82 -8.32 -1.56 7.91
C GLU A 82 -8.80 -0.99 6.56
N LYS A 83 -8.19 0.11 6.11
CA LYS A 83 -8.57 0.81 4.88
C LYS A 83 -7.37 1.51 4.28
N ARG A 84 -7.29 1.50 2.95
CA ARG A 84 -6.37 2.35 2.18
C ARG A 84 -7.16 3.07 1.10
N THR A 85 -7.05 4.39 1.06
CA THR A 85 -7.59 5.22 -0.02
C THR A 85 -6.43 5.69 -0.88
N VAL A 86 -6.40 5.25 -2.14
CA VAL A 86 -5.33 5.56 -3.09
C VAL A 86 -5.76 6.67 -4.03
N PHE A 87 -4.92 7.69 -4.17
CA PHE A 87 -5.02 8.72 -5.18
C PHE A 87 -4.05 8.38 -6.30
N ARG A 88 -4.56 8.05 -7.48
CA ARG A 88 -3.78 7.55 -8.61
C ARG A 88 -3.97 8.43 -9.81
N TYR A 89 -2.91 8.65 -10.55
CA TYR A 89 -2.94 9.43 -11.78
C TYR A 89 -3.85 8.78 -12.83
N LYS A 90 -4.35 9.58 -13.77
CA LYS A 90 -5.32 9.18 -14.80
C LYS A 90 -4.85 8.05 -15.74
N ASP A 91 -3.57 7.69 -15.70
CA ASP A 91 -2.98 6.58 -16.45
C ASP A 91 -3.28 5.19 -15.85
N LYS A 92 -3.95 5.17 -14.68
CA LYS A 92 -4.40 3.97 -13.96
C LYS A 92 -3.31 3.08 -13.38
N THR A 93 -2.04 3.45 -13.47
CA THR A 93 -0.96 2.67 -12.85
C THR A 93 -0.19 3.49 -11.83
N SER A 94 -0.06 4.81 -12.04
CA SER A 94 0.82 5.61 -11.22
C SER A 94 0.11 6.15 -9.99
N GLU A 95 0.42 5.58 -8.83
CA GLU A 95 0.02 6.14 -7.55
C GLU A 95 0.65 7.52 -7.35
N LEU A 96 -0.14 8.48 -6.83
CA LEU A 96 0.34 9.80 -6.43
C LEU A 96 0.63 9.80 -4.93
N PHE A 97 -0.33 9.30 -4.13
CA PHE A 97 -0.20 9.08 -2.69
C PHE A 97 -1.37 8.21 -2.20
N SER A 98 -1.28 7.72 -0.96
CA SER A 98 -2.41 7.07 -0.31
C SER A 98 -2.57 7.49 1.14
N ILE A 99 -3.82 7.44 1.63
CA ILE A 99 -4.17 7.59 3.04
C ILE A 99 -4.53 6.21 3.58
N ILE A 100 -3.91 5.80 4.68
CA ILE A 100 -4.01 4.47 5.25
C ILE A 100 -4.51 4.58 6.68
N GLN A 101 -5.49 3.75 7.03
CA GLN A 101 -6.07 3.66 8.36
C GLN A 101 -5.77 2.30 8.96
N PHE A 102 -5.28 2.29 10.19
CA PHE A 102 -4.99 1.10 10.99
C PHE A 102 -5.86 1.09 12.24
N SER A 103 -6.33 -0.10 12.63
CA SER A 103 -7.02 -0.30 13.92
C SER A 103 -5.99 -0.52 15.03
N MET A 104 -5.32 0.56 15.43
CA MET A 104 -4.32 0.58 16.50
C MET A 104 -4.11 1.98 17.10
N ASN A 105 -3.56 2.02 18.31
CA ASN A 105 -3.14 3.25 18.97
C ASN A 105 -1.71 3.68 18.53
N LYS A 106 -1.27 4.84 18.98
CA LYS A 106 0.06 5.40 18.66
C LYS A 106 1.22 4.53 19.16
N GLU A 107 1.12 3.96 20.35
CA GLU A 107 2.18 3.12 20.91
C GLU A 107 2.44 1.88 20.05
N LYS A 108 1.38 1.16 19.67
CA LYS A 108 1.47 0.00 18.79
C LYS A 108 1.93 0.39 17.39
N TRP A 109 1.50 1.56 16.90
CA TRP A 109 2.00 2.12 15.64
C TRP A 109 3.51 2.32 15.68
N ASP A 110 4.05 2.95 16.73
CA ASP A 110 5.48 3.23 16.84
C ASP A 110 6.31 1.94 16.90
N GLN A 111 5.80 0.92 17.58
CA GLN A 111 6.45 -0.40 17.65
C GLN A 111 6.49 -1.13 16.30
N GLN A 112 5.46 -0.98 15.46
CA GLN A 112 5.31 -1.75 14.22
C GLN A 112 5.79 -1.00 12.98
N TYR A 113 5.60 0.32 12.95
CA TYR A 113 5.75 1.18 11.78
C TYR A 113 6.60 2.44 12.05
N GLY A 114 7.18 2.58 13.26
CA GLY A 114 7.98 3.75 13.63
C GLY A 114 9.20 4.01 12.73
N GLU A 115 9.73 2.97 12.08
CA GLU A 115 10.83 3.04 11.10
C GLU A 115 10.36 2.77 9.65
N SER A 116 9.04 2.73 9.41
CA SER A 116 8.49 2.44 8.08
C SER A 116 8.54 3.66 7.16
N LEU A 117 8.34 3.43 5.86
CA LEU A 117 8.14 4.51 4.86
C LEU A 117 6.78 5.21 4.99
N LEU A 118 5.92 4.76 5.90
CA LEU A 118 4.64 5.41 6.17
C LEU A 118 4.85 6.61 7.10
N SER A 119 4.25 7.73 6.73
CA SER A 119 4.30 8.94 7.54
C SER A 119 3.05 9.04 8.40
N TYR A 120 3.24 9.19 9.71
CA TYR A 120 2.15 9.32 10.68
C TYR A 120 1.37 10.63 10.51
N ILE A 121 0.05 10.56 10.46
CA ILE A 121 -0.85 11.73 10.46
C ILE A 121 -1.36 12.00 11.88
N GLY A 122 -1.88 10.97 12.55
CA GLY A 122 -2.59 11.14 13.82
C GLY A 122 -3.33 9.89 14.28
N THR A 123 -3.79 9.90 15.53
CA THR A 123 -4.60 8.83 16.12
C THR A 123 -5.88 9.42 16.70
N LYS A 124 -7.03 8.85 16.35
CA LYS A 124 -8.34 9.25 16.87
C LYS A 124 -9.27 8.04 16.95
N GLY A 125 -10.04 7.94 18.03
CA GLY A 125 -11.02 6.86 18.20
C GLY A 125 -10.42 5.44 18.15
N GLY A 126 -9.18 5.26 18.61
CA GLY A 126 -8.48 3.97 18.55
C GLY A 126 -7.94 3.59 17.15
N LYS A 127 -8.03 4.51 16.19
CA LYS A 127 -7.53 4.35 14.82
C LYS A 127 -6.33 5.26 14.58
N THR A 128 -5.32 4.73 13.91
CA THR A 128 -4.13 5.48 13.50
C THR A 128 -4.17 5.69 12.00
N TYR A 129 -3.90 6.93 11.59
CA TYR A 129 -3.89 7.36 10.21
C TYR A 129 -2.46 7.68 9.79
N ALA A 130 -2.11 7.26 8.59
CA ALA A 130 -0.82 7.52 7.96
C ALA A 130 -1.01 7.81 6.47
N TYR A 131 0.02 8.35 5.84
CA TYR A 131 0.08 8.46 4.39
C TYR A 131 1.33 7.78 3.84
N SER A 132 1.25 7.39 2.56
CA SER A 132 2.39 6.97 1.75
C SER A 132 2.50 7.85 0.51
N VAL A 133 3.71 8.19 0.12
CA VAL A 133 4.03 8.87 -1.14
C VAL A 133 5.09 8.03 -1.85
N PRO A 134 4.93 7.69 -3.14
CA PRO A 134 6.00 7.04 -3.90
C PRO A 134 7.23 7.95 -3.98
N THR A 135 8.43 7.37 -3.89
CA THR A 135 9.69 8.13 -3.92
C THR A 135 9.88 8.91 -5.22
N GLU A 136 9.41 8.35 -6.33
CA GLU A 136 9.50 8.95 -7.66
C GLU A 136 8.31 8.54 -8.54
N ALA A 137 8.05 9.32 -9.59
CA ALA A 137 7.14 8.91 -10.65
C ALA A 137 7.65 7.65 -11.36
N GLU A 138 6.76 6.86 -11.97
CA GLU A 138 7.16 5.65 -12.69
C GLU A 138 8.21 5.93 -13.78
N SER A 139 9.15 5.01 -13.94
CA SER A 139 10.27 5.10 -14.90
C SER A 139 9.85 5.38 -16.34
N LYS A 140 8.62 5.01 -16.73
CA LYS A 140 8.07 5.30 -18.06
C LYS A 140 8.02 6.80 -18.39
N TYR A 141 7.97 7.66 -17.37
CA TYR A 141 7.94 9.11 -17.52
C TYR A 141 9.32 9.74 -17.75
N TYR A 142 10.39 8.94 -17.71
CA TYR A 142 11.76 9.39 -17.90
C TYR A 142 12.36 8.74 -19.16
N ASP A 143 13.23 9.48 -19.86
CA ASP A 143 14.07 8.92 -20.91
C ASP A 143 15.25 8.13 -20.31
N LYS A 144 16.09 7.55 -21.18
CA LYS A 144 17.24 6.75 -20.73
C LYS A 144 18.31 7.58 -20.02
N GLN A 145 18.25 8.90 -20.14
CA GLN A 145 19.17 9.86 -19.54
C GLN A 145 18.62 10.40 -18.20
N GLY A 146 17.41 10.01 -17.80
CA GLY A 146 16.74 10.48 -16.60
C GLY A 146 15.99 11.81 -16.77
N ASN A 147 15.83 12.32 -17.99
CA ASN A 147 15.04 13.53 -18.22
C ASN A 147 13.55 13.20 -18.30
N VAL A 148 12.74 14.09 -17.75
CA VAL A 148 11.27 13.98 -17.80
C VAL A 148 10.78 14.13 -19.25
N LYS A 149 10.08 13.11 -19.74
CA LYS A 149 9.43 13.13 -21.06
C LYS A 149 8.25 14.10 -21.08
N PRO A 150 7.82 14.61 -22.25
CA PRO A 150 6.65 15.50 -22.35
C PRO A 150 5.40 15.00 -21.63
N GLU A 151 5.08 13.71 -21.76
CA GLU A 151 3.95 13.04 -21.09
C GLU A 151 4.11 12.94 -19.57
N GLY A 152 5.35 12.98 -19.07
CA GLY A 152 5.68 12.92 -17.64
C GLY A 152 5.65 14.27 -16.93
N LYS A 153 5.64 15.39 -17.66
CA LYS A 153 5.71 16.73 -17.07
C LYS A 153 4.57 17.01 -16.09
N GLU A 154 3.35 16.57 -16.42
CA GLU A 154 2.17 16.81 -15.58
C GLU A 154 2.24 16.03 -14.27
N ILE A 155 2.49 14.71 -14.32
CA ILE A 155 2.58 13.90 -13.11
C ILE A 155 3.78 14.28 -12.24
N THR A 156 4.92 14.59 -12.86
CA THR A 156 6.11 15.03 -12.14
C THR A 156 5.85 16.35 -11.40
N LYS A 157 5.16 17.29 -12.04
CA LYS A 157 4.70 18.51 -11.37
C LYS A 157 3.76 18.19 -10.20
N MET A 158 2.78 17.31 -10.41
CA MET A 158 1.85 16.91 -9.35
C MET A 158 2.59 16.32 -8.15
N MET A 159 3.55 15.42 -8.37
CA MET A 159 4.29 14.74 -7.30
C MET A 159 5.34 15.64 -6.62
N ASN A 160 6.04 16.49 -7.37
CA ASN A 160 7.20 17.22 -6.85
C ASN A 160 6.84 18.62 -6.35
N ASP A 161 5.92 19.33 -7.02
CA ASP A 161 5.57 20.71 -6.66
C ASP A 161 4.33 20.77 -5.78
N ASP A 162 3.29 20.04 -6.18
CA ASP A 162 1.95 20.19 -5.62
C ASP A 162 1.76 19.27 -4.38
N LEU A 163 2.22 18.01 -4.45
CA LEU A 163 2.00 17.01 -3.40
C LEU A 163 2.59 17.39 -2.03
N PRO A 164 3.81 17.95 -1.90
CA PRO A 164 4.31 18.38 -0.59
C PRO A 164 3.35 19.34 0.12
N GLN A 165 2.81 20.31 -0.63
CA GLN A 165 1.86 21.29 -0.10
C GLN A 165 0.48 20.69 0.24
N ILE A 166 0.10 19.61 -0.45
CA ILE A 166 -1.13 18.86 -0.15
C ILE A 166 -0.95 18.10 1.15
N ILE A 167 0.16 17.39 1.31
CA ILE A 167 0.48 16.58 2.49
C ILE A 167 0.50 17.45 3.76
N GLU A 168 1.14 18.62 3.71
CA GLU A 168 1.16 19.58 4.83
C GLU A 168 -0.24 20.06 5.26
N LYS A 169 -1.22 20.00 4.36
CA LYS A 169 -2.60 20.45 4.60
C LYS A 169 -3.54 19.32 4.98
N ILE A 170 -3.06 18.08 5.06
CA ILE A 170 -3.87 16.96 5.57
C ILE A 170 -4.22 17.25 7.03
N LYS A 171 -5.50 17.10 7.38
CA LYS A 171 -5.99 17.36 8.74
C LYS A 171 -6.69 16.14 9.29
N LEU A 172 -6.48 15.91 10.58
CA LEU A 172 -7.36 15.06 11.39
C LEU A 172 -8.53 15.93 11.88
N LYS A 173 -9.75 15.45 11.69
CA LYS A 173 -10.99 16.12 12.11
C LYS A 173 -11.16 16.10 13.62
#